data_AF-A0A8K0IJN5-F1
#
_entry.id   AF-A0A8K0IJN5-F1
#
_cell.length_a   1.000
_cell.length_b   1.000
_cell.length_c   1.000
_cell.angle_alpha   90.00
_cell.angle_beta   90.00
_cell.angle_gamma   90.00
#
_symmetry.space_group_name_H-M   'P 1'
#
loop_
_entity.id
_entity.type
_entity.pdbx_description
1 polymer ?
#
loop_
_entity_poly.entity_id
_entity_poly.type
_entity_poly.pdbx_seq_one_letter_code
_entity_poly.pdbx_strand_id
1 'polypeptide(L)'
;MLQKALIAFFVLAVVFLAFSISHRPVQEEIRAEKEPEITHRVYFEVDIDGQRTGRIVIGLYGKVVPKTVENFRALCTGEKGKGASGKNLHYKGTPFHRIISGFVIQGGDIIHKDGKGSESIYGNTFPDENFTIKHSHAGIVSMVNSGPDSNGSQFFVTTIKASWLFEARFSLNLYDLVPIKSMILYQLKEATSEWKVFPASLAIATVAIGGYIRDKMSKFLIPKLAVTPPVVGDFSFAIAVAALTNCPPFPSVISMLLAMTAETSAKVIDGKAVAKQIKDEIAGEIVRMKDGIGIVPGLAVILVGSRKDSQTYVRNKKKACEAVGIKSYEANLPKDSTEEEVLKHIARFNDDPSVHGILVQLPLPRHMNEEKILNAVSIEKDVDGFHPLNIGRLAMQGRDPLFVPCTPKGCMELLHRYGVEIKGKRAIVIGRSNIVGMPAALLLQKANATISMVHSYTKNPEEIARQADIIISAAGVANLVRGSWIKPGAVVIDVGINPVDVRGSLP
;
A
#
# COMPACT_ATOMS: atom_id res chain seq x y z
N MET A 1 -3.02 -29.59 -55.92
CA MET A 1 -3.35 -28.47 -55.00
C MET A 1 -4.28 -28.89 -53.86
N LEU A 2 -5.30 -29.71 -54.13
CA LEU A 2 -6.28 -30.16 -53.14
C LEU A 2 -5.68 -30.86 -51.90
N GLN A 3 -4.65 -31.69 -52.10
CA GLN A 3 -3.99 -32.43 -51.02
C GLN A 3 -3.21 -31.54 -50.03
N LYS A 4 -2.62 -30.43 -50.51
CA LYS A 4 -1.92 -29.46 -49.64
C LYS A 4 -2.91 -28.60 -48.84
N ALA A 5 -4.07 -28.29 -49.41
CA ALA A 5 -5.15 -27.58 -48.71
C ALA A 5 -5.79 -28.44 -47.61
N LEU A 6 -5.97 -29.74 -47.86
CA LEU A 6 -6.47 -30.70 -46.87
C LEU A 6 -5.52 -30.87 -45.68
N ILE A 7 -4.21 -30.95 -45.94
CA ILE A 7 -3.20 -31.03 -44.87
C ILE A 7 -3.17 -29.74 -44.04
N ALA A 8 -3.23 -28.57 -44.70
CA ALA A 8 -3.27 -27.29 -44.00
C ALA A 8 -4.52 -27.15 -43.12
N PHE A 9 -5.67 -27.60 -43.61
CA PHE A 9 -6.92 -27.60 -42.84
C PHE A 9 -6.86 -28.54 -41.63
N PHE A 10 -6.24 -29.71 -41.80
CA PHE A 10 -6.08 -30.69 -40.71
C PHE A 10 -5.12 -30.18 -39.63
N VAL A 11 -4.01 -29.53 -40.02
CA VAL A 11 -3.09 -28.91 -39.07
C VAL A 11 -3.77 -27.75 -38.32
N LEU A 12 -4.55 -26.92 -39.01
CA LEU A 12 -5.32 -25.85 -38.35
C LEU A 12 -6.36 -26.39 -37.38
N ALA A 13 -7.05 -27.47 -37.74
CA ALA A 13 -8.04 -28.12 -36.89
C ALA A 13 -7.40 -28.73 -35.63
N VAL A 14 -6.22 -29.35 -35.76
CA VAL A 14 -5.47 -29.91 -34.61
C VAL A 14 -4.95 -28.80 -33.71
N VAL A 15 -4.46 -27.68 -34.26
CA VAL A 15 -4.04 -26.51 -33.47
C VAL A 15 -5.25 -25.88 -32.76
N PHE A 16 -6.41 -25.79 -33.41
CA PHE A 16 -7.63 -25.26 -32.81
C PHE A 16 -8.19 -26.17 -31.71
N LEU A 17 -8.08 -27.49 -31.89
CA LEU A 17 -8.46 -28.48 -30.88
C LEU A 17 -7.50 -28.46 -29.69
N ALA A 18 -6.19 -28.34 -29.93
CA ALA A 18 -5.19 -28.17 -28.87
C ALA A 18 -5.40 -26.86 -28.09
N PHE A 19 -5.74 -25.76 -28.78
CA PHE A 19 -6.09 -24.49 -28.14
C PHE A 19 -7.38 -24.60 -27.32
N SER A 20 -8.37 -25.34 -27.80
CA SER A 20 -9.64 -25.58 -27.10
C SER A 20 -9.49 -26.51 -25.89
N ILE A 21 -8.52 -27.44 -25.90
CA ILE A 21 -8.19 -28.29 -24.75
C ILE A 21 -7.35 -27.52 -23.72
N SER A 22 -6.44 -26.64 -24.15
CA SER A 22 -5.67 -25.73 -23.28
C SER A 22 -6.47 -24.53 -22.75
N HIS A 23 -7.65 -24.23 -23.31
CA HIS A 23 -8.61 -23.25 -22.81
C HIS A 23 -9.89 -23.91 -22.28
N ARG A 24 -9.78 -25.08 -21.66
CA ARG A 24 -10.78 -25.43 -20.66
C ARG A 24 -10.63 -24.41 -19.53
N PRO A 25 -11.66 -23.60 -19.21
CA PRO A 25 -11.63 -22.86 -17.97
C PRO A 25 -11.47 -23.92 -16.89
N VAL A 26 -10.37 -23.86 -16.16
CA VAL A 26 -10.32 -24.45 -14.83
C VAL A 26 -11.45 -23.73 -14.10
N GLN A 27 -12.61 -24.38 -14.00
CA GLN A 27 -13.57 -24.06 -12.96
C GLN A 27 -12.84 -24.39 -11.67
N GLU A 28 -12.03 -23.44 -11.20
CA GLU A 28 -11.93 -23.23 -9.77
C GLU A 28 -13.38 -23.04 -9.34
N GLU A 29 -13.91 -23.99 -8.58
CA GLU A 29 -15.06 -23.74 -7.75
C GLU A 29 -14.69 -22.56 -6.86
N ILE A 30 -14.97 -21.34 -7.33
CA ILE A 30 -15.15 -20.19 -6.47
C ILE A 30 -16.33 -20.58 -5.60
N ARG A 31 -16.05 -21.19 -4.45
CA ARG A 31 -16.99 -21.23 -3.34
C ARG A 31 -17.25 -19.76 -3.02
N ALA A 32 -18.33 -19.22 -3.57
CA ALA A 32 -18.86 -17.94 -3.13
C ALA A 32 -19.07 -18.08 -1.62
N GLU A 33 -18.20 -17.43 -0.83
CA GLU A 33 -18.43 -17.29 0.61
C GLU A 33 -19.81 -16.63 0.75
N LYS A 34 -20.78 -17.41 1.20
CA LYS A 34 -22.18 -16.98 1.30
C LYS A 34 -22.22 -15.80 2.27
N GLU A 35 -22.59 -14.62 1.78
CA GLU A 35 -22.68 -13.43 2.65
C GLU A 35 -23.62 -13.71 3.83
N PRO A 36 -23.25 -13.30 5.06
CA PRO A 36 -24.09 -13.53 6.22
C PRO A 36 -25.45 -12.84 6.06
N GLU A 37 -26.49 -13.45 6.62
CA GLU A 37 -27.85 -12.90 6.57
C GLU A 37 -27.96 -11.62 7.41
N ILE A 38 -28.58 -10.58 6.84
CA ILE A 38 -28.83 -9.33 7.54
C ILE A 38 -30.07 -9.47 8.41
N THR A 39 -29.86 -9.37 9.73
CA THR A 39 -30.92 -9.53 10.72
C THR A 39 -31.61 -8.22 11.07
N HIS A 40 -30.90 -7.09 10.97
CA HIS A 40 -31.39 -5.78 11.35
C HIS A 40 -30.94 -4.74 10.34
N ARG A 41 -31.72 -3.67 10.18
CA ARG A 41 -31.34 -2.50 9.40
C ARG A 41 -31.48 -1.26 10.26
N VAL A 42 -30.45 -0.43 10.27
CA VAL A 42 -30.44 0.88 10.93
C VAL A 42 -30.03 1.93 9.92
N TYR A 43 -30.21 3.20 10.26
CA TYR A 43 -29.82 4.28 9.36
C TYR A 43 -29.29 5.50 10.12
N PHE A 44 -28.48 6.28 9.41
CA PHE A 44 -28.10 7.64 9.80
C PHE A 44 -28.69 8.63 8.81
N GLU A 45 -29.29 9.69 9.33
CA GLU A 45 -29.50 10.91 8.57
C GLU A 45 -28.24 11.76 8.74
N VAL A 46 -27.60 12.10 7.62
CA VAL A 46 -26.31 12.80 7.63
C VAL A 46 -26.48 14.19 7.08
N ASP A 47 -26.01 15.16 7.87
CA ASP A 47 -25.94 16.56 7.50
C ASP A 47 -24.46 16.96 7.37
N ILE A 48 -24.18 17.85 6.42
CA ILE A 48 -22.91 18.54 6.27
C ILE A 48 -23.22 20.03 6.42
N ASP A 49 -22.62 20.69 7.42
CA ASP A 49 -22.84 22.10 7.75
C ASP A 49 -24.32 22.50 7.83
N GLY A 50 -25.11 21.64 8.49
CA GLY A 50 -26.55 21.82 8.69
C GLY A 50 -27.41 21.55 7.44
N GLN A 51 -26.81 21.16 6.31
CA GLN A 51 -27.52 20.75 5.11
C GLN A 51 -27.63 19.23 5.01
N ARG A 52 -28.86 18.73 4.94
CA ARG A 52 -29.14 17.31 4.81
C ARG A 52 -28.58 16.76 3.52
N THR A 53 -27.59 15.89 3.65
CA THR A 53 -26.82 15.31 2.54
C THR A 53 -27.43 13.98 2.08
N GLY A 54 -28.02 13.22 3.00
CA GLY A 54 -28.74 12.01 2.67
C GLY A 54 -28.80 11.00 3.80
N ARG A 55 -29.40 9.84 3.50
CA ARG A 55 -29.53 8.73 4.45
C ARG A 55 -28.51 7.65 4.15
N ILE A 56 -27.80 7.22 5.18
CA ILE A 56 -26.93 6.04 5.16
C ILE A 56 -27.69 4.86 5.77
N VAL A 57 -27.87 3.76 5.04
CA VAL A 57 -28.55 2.55 5.56
C VAL A 57 -27.54 1.43 5.78
N ILE A 58 -27.53 0.88 7.00
CA ILE A 58 -26.58 -0.13 7.47
C ILE A 58 -27.33 -1.42 7.79
N GLY A 59 -26.93 -2.52 7.17
CA GLY A 59 -27.37 -3.86 7.49
C GLY A 59 -26.46 -4.51 8.52
N LEU A 60 -27.06 -5.07 9.58
CA LEU A 60 -26.36 -5.65 10.72
C LEU A 60 -26.50 -7.19 10.74
N TYR A 61 -25.40 -7.90 10.99
CA TYR A 61 -25.33 -9.37 11.02
C TYR A 61 -25.49 -9.93 12.44
N GLY A 62 -26.68 -9.78 13.03
CA GLY A 62 -26.96 -10.14 14.42
C GLY A 62 -26.90 -11.63 14.73
N LYS A 63 -26.97 -12.50 13.71
CA LYS A 63 -26.69 -13.95 13.87
C LYS A 63 -25.20 -14.24 14.02
N VAL A 64 -24.34 -13.34 13.55
CA VAL A 64 -22.89 -13.45 13.68
C VAL A 64 -22.48 -12.79 14.98
N VAL A 65 -22.89 -11.54 15.22
CA VAL A 65 -22.43 -10.73 16.36
C VAL A 65 -23.55 -10.09 17.14
N PRO A 66 -24.32 -10.88 17.90
CA PRO A 66 -25.54 -10.42 18.54
C PRO A 66 -25.32 -9.25 19.51
N LYS A 67 -24.29 -9.25 20.36
CA LYS A 67 -24.04 -8.17 21.33
C LYS A 67 -23.58 -6.90 20.65
N THR A 68 -22.70 -7.01 19.67
CA THR A 68 -22.19 -5.88 18.89
C THR A 68 -23.31 -5.21 18.10
N VAL A 69 -24.15 -6.02 17.44
CA VAL A 69 -25.33 -5.54 16.72
C VAL A 69 -26.31 -4.87 17.65
N GLU A 70 -26.61 -5.46 18.81
CA GLU A 70 -27.54 -4.87 19.76
C GLU A 70 -27.02 -3.54 20.33
N ASN A 71 -25.72 -3.46 20.66
CA ASN A 71 -25.09 -2.21 21.06
C ASN A 71 -25.21 -1.13 19.98
N PHE A 72 -24.82 -1.44 18.75
CA PHE A 72 -24.87 -0.48 17.65
C PHE A 72 -26.31 -0.06 17.31
N ARG A 73 -27.25 -1.01 17.27
CA ARG A 73 -28.67 -0.77 16.98
C ARG A 73 -29.30 0.14 18.04
N ALA A 74 -29.09 -0.17 19.31
CA ALA A 74 -29.64 0.62 20.41
C ALA A 74 -29.06 2.04 20.46
N LEU A 75 -27.78 2.22 20.11
CA LEU A 75 -27.17 3.55 19.96
C LEU A 75 -27.73 4.31 18.74
N CYS A 76 -28.19 3.62 17.70
CA CYS A 76 -28.89 4.25 16.58
C CYS A 76 -30.30 4.74 17.00
N THR A 77 -31.03 3.98 17.82
CA THR A 77 -32.39 4.34 18.26
C THR A 77 -32.42 5.30 19.45
N GLY A 78 -31.41 5.24 20.32
CA GLY A 78 -31.35 6.00 21.57
C GLY A 78 -32.27 5.48 22.67
N GLU A 79 -32.78 4.25 22.54
CA GLU A 79 -33.80 3.69 23.45
C GLU A 79 -33.28 3.40 24.87
N LYS A 80 -31.96 3.35 25.08
CA LYS A 80 -31.35 3.00 26.38
C LYS A 80 -31.19 4.19 27.33
N GLY A 81 -31.59 5.39 26.93
CA GLY A 81 -31.54 6.57 27.79
C GLY A 81 -30.11 7.05 28.05
N LYS A 82 -29.70 7.14 29.33
CA LYS A 82 -28.39 7.65 29.74
C LYS A 82 -27.46 6.52 30.20
N GLY A 83 -26.18 6.65 29.87
CA GLY A 83 -25.11 5.74 30.29
C GLY A 83 -24.55 6.08 31.67
N ALA A 84 -23.56 5.30 32.08
CA ALA A 84 -22.75 5.51 33.28
C ALA A 84 -21.99 6.84 33.25
N SER A 85 -21.64 7.36 32.07
CA SER A 85 -21.06 8.70 31.92
C SER A 85 -22.05 9.85 32.15
N GLY A 86 -23.35 9.54 32.31
CA GLY A 86 -24.43 10.52 32.38
C GLY A 86 -24.83 11.13 31.03
N LYS A 87 -24.15 10.76 29.93
CA LYS A 87 -24.49 11.15 28.56
C LYS A 87 -25.56 10.23 27.99
N ASN A 88 -26.31 10.72 27.00
CA ASN A 88 -27.32 9.91 26.32
C ASN A 88 -26.63 8.86 25.43
N LEU A 89 -27.11 7.62 25.50
CA LEU A 89 -26.64 6.51 24.69
C LEU A 89 -27.27 6.55 23.29
N HIS A 90 -26.88 7.53 22.48
CA HIS A 90 -27.35 7.65 21.10
C HIS A 90 -26.33 8.31 20.15
N TYR A 91 -26.38 7.98 18.87
CA TYR A 91 -25.56 8.62 17.84
C TYR A 91 -26.10 9.97 17.34
N LYS A 92 -27.36 10.33 17.63
CA LYS A 92 -27.95 11.60 17.17
C LYS A 92 -27.11 12.80 17.61
N GLY A 93 -26.73 13.65 16.66
CA GLY A 93 -25.91 14.84 16.91
C GLY A 93 -24.44 14.55 17.25
N THR A 94 -23.96 13.34 16.94
CA THR A 94 -22.55 12.95 17.06
C THR A 94 -21.87 13.12 15.70
N PRO A 95 -20.73 13.83 15.61
CA PRO A 95 -20.02 14.01 14.36
C PRO A 95 -19.22 12.76 13.94
N PHE A 96 -19.00 12.63 12.64
CA PHE A 96 -17.88 11.83 12.13
C PHE A 96 -16.59 12.62 12.32
N HIS A 97 -15.87 12.33 13.40
CA HIS A 97 -14.73 13.14 13.86
C HIS A 97 -13.43 12.84 13.10
N ARG A 98 -13.39 11.78 12.29
CA ARG A 98 -12.23 11.45 11.45
C ARG A 98 -12.69 10.86 10.13
N ILE A 99 -12.41 11.55 9.04
CA ILE A 99 -12.68 11.10 7.67
C ILE A 99 -11.33 10.99 6.96
N ILE A 100 -10.92 9.76 6.64
CA ILE A 100 -9.70 9.49 5.90
C ILE A 100 -10.09 8.92 4.54
N SER A 101 -9.97 9.75 3.51
CA SER A 101 -10.23 9.35 2.13
C SER A 101 -9.37 8.13 1.76
N GLY A 102 -9.99 7.09 1.19
CA GLY A 102 -9.29 5.87 0.80
C GLY A 102 -8.92 4.95 1.97
N PHE A 103 -9.44 5.18 3.18
CA PHE A 103 -9.24 4.27 4.31
C PHE A 103 -10.55 4.06 5.10
N VAL A 104 -10.85 4.92 6.07
CA VAL A 104 -12.01 4.76 6.97
C VAL A 104 -12.64 6.10 7.34
N ILE A 105 -13.93 6.07 7.66
CA ILE A 105 -14.66 7.15 8.32
C ILE A 105 -15.00 6.69 9.73
N GLN A 106 -14.54 7.40 10.74
CA GLN A 106 -14.76 7.08 12.14
C GLN A 106 -15.78 8.03 12.77
N GLY A 107 -16.66 7.45 13.58
CA GLY A 107 -17.72 8.14 14.31
C GLY A 107 -18.04 7.44 15.61
N GLY A 108 -19.12 7.87 16.26
CA GLY A 108 -19.65 7.19 17.44
C GLY A 108 -19.02 7.58 18.78
N ASP A 109 -18.30 8.71 18.86
CA ASP A 109 -17.96 9.31 20.15
C ASP A 109 -19.17 10.07 20.72
N ILE A 110 -19.97 9.37 21.51
CA ILE A 110 -21.20 9.89 22.12
C ILE A 110 -20.94 10.72 23.39
N ILE A 111 -19.68 10.78 23.88
CA ILE A 111 -19.36 11.42 25.16
C ILE A 111 -18.77 12.82 24.93
N HIS A 112 -17.68 12.89 24.19
CA HIS A 112 -16.88 14.11 23.99
C HIS A 112 -17.06 14.70 22.59
N LYS A 113 -17.49 13.88 21.62
CA LYS A 113 -17.64 14.25 20.22
C LYS A 113 -16.33 14.67 19.53
N ASP A 114 -15.18 14.32 20.11
CA ASP A 114 -13.83 14.64 19.61
C ASP A 114 -12.98 13.41 19.26
N GLY A 115 -13.56 12.21 19.42
CA GLY A 115 -12.94 10.91 19.17
C GLY A 115 -12.31 10.26 20.40
N LYS A 116 -12.37 10.87 21.58
CA LYS A 116 -11.78 10.31 22.82
C LYS A 116 -12.78 9.55 23.68
N GLY A 117 -14.07 9.75 23.48
CA GLY A 117 -15.12 9.15 24.29
C GLY A 117 -15.69 7.88 23.68
N SER A 118 -15.90 6.85 24.49
CA SER A 118 -16.56 5.62 24.08
C SER A 118 -17.29 5.00 25.26
N GLU A 119 -18.53 4.58 25.06
CA GLU A 119 -19.34 3.91 26.07
C GLU A 119 -20.32 2.95 25.40
N SER A 120 -20.59 1.81 26.00
CA SER A 120 -21.53 0.83 25.47
C SER A 120 -22.88 0.89 26.17
N ILE A 121 -23.90 0.25 25.59
CA ILE A 121 -25.18 0.05 26.27
C ILE A 121 -25.10 -0.89 27.47
N TYR A 122 -23.97 -1.58 27.64
CA TYR A 122 -23.71 -2.52 28.72
C TYR A 122 -22.85 -1.92 29.85
N GLY A 123 -22.55 -0.62 29.79
CA GLY A 123 -21.59 0.05 30.66
C GLY A 123 -20.38 0.55 29.86
N ASN A 124 -19.18 0.49 30.43
CA ASN A 124 -17.96 1.00 29.77
C ASN A 124 -17.68 0.30 28.43
N THR A 125 -17.06 -0.88 28.48
CA THR A 125 -16.71 -1.66 27.30
C THR A 125 -17.29 -3.06 27.37
N PHE A 126 -17.37 -3.75 26.23
CA PHE A 126 -17.80 -5.14 26.14
C PHE A 126 -16.83 -6.01 25.31
N PRO A 127 -16.78 -7.33 25.59
CA PRO A 127 -15.87 -8.26 24.92
C PRO A 127 -16.09 -8.41 23.41
N ASP A 128 -15.05 -8.89 22.71
CA ASP A 128 -15.14 -9.29 21.31
C ASP A 128 -15.96 -10.61 21.16
N GLU A 129 -16.72 -10.76 20.07
CA GLU A 129 -17.53 -11.97 19.78
C GLU A 129 -16.87 -13.01 18.84
N ASN A 130 -16.62 -12.71 17.57
CA ASN A 130 -15.96 -13.58 16.56
C ASN A 130 -15.16 -12.81 15.48
N PHE A 131 -14.42 -13.46 14.59
CA PHE A 131 -13.60 -12.73 13.61
C PHE A 131 -13.83 -13.22 12.18
N THR A 132 -15.04 -13.71 11.93
CA THR A 132 -15.36 -14.48 10.73
C THR A 132 -15.52 -13.60 9.49
N ILE A 133 -16.08 -12.40 9.64
CA ILE A 133 -16.35 -11.51 8.50
C ILE A 133 -15.20 -10.51 8.33
N LYS A 134 -14.48 -10.63 7.22
CA LYS A 134 -13.40 -9.72 6.83
C LYS A 134 -13.95 -8.46 6.17
N HIS A 135 -13.18 -7.37 6.20
CA HIS A 135 -13.45 -6.13 5.45
C HIS A 135 -13.20 -6.32 3.95
N SER A 136 -14.03 -7.14 3.31
CA SER A 136 -13.88 -7.60 1.92
C SER A 136 -14.21 -6.54 0.87
N HIS A 137 -14.93 -5.47 1.21
CA HIS A 137 -15.30 -4.36 0.32
C HIS A 137 -15.47 -3.03 1.07
N ALA A 138 -15.70 -1.95 0.32
CA ALA A 138 -16.06 -0.64 0.88
C ALA A 138 -17.47 -0.65 1.48
N GLY A 139 -17.72 0.16 2.50
CA GLY A 139 -19.00 0.21 3.19
C GLY A 139 -19.13 -0.86 4.27
N ILE A 140 -18.03 -1.29 4.86
CA ILE A 140 -18.06 -2.20 6.00
C ILE A 140 -17.93 -1.41 7.31
N VAL A 141 -18.90 -1.53 8.21
CA VAL A 141 -18.91 -0.89 9.54
C VAL A 141 -18.36 -1.83 10.59
N SER A 142 -17.54 -1.30 11.50
CA SER A 142 -16.91 -2.07 12.57
C SER A 142 -16.69 -1.25 13.81
N MET A 143 -16.65 -1.89 14.97
CA MET A 143 -16.38 -1.21 16.22
C MET A 143 -14.89 -0.83 16.33
N VAL A 144 -14.64 0.33 16.90
CA VAL A 144 -13.30 0.77 17.30
C VAL A 144 -13.04 0.24 18.71
N ASN A 145 -11.85 -0.32 18.92
CA ASN A 145 -11.37 -0.76 20.22
C ASN A 145 -9.98 -0.13 20.50
N SER A 146 -9.55 -0.18 21.75
CA SER A 146 -8.24 0.27 22.25
C SER A 146 -7.37 -0.92 22.68
N GLY A 147 -7.75 -2.13 22.28
CA GLY A 147 -7.20 -3.41 22.72
C GLY A 147 -8.27 -4.52 22.68
N PRO A 148 -7.90 -5.78 23.00
CA PRO A 148 -8.85 -6.87 23.10
C PRO A 148 -9.99 -6.55 24.08
N ASP A 149 -11.21 -6.97 23.73
CA ASP A 149 -12.39 -6.89 24.61
C ASP A 149 -12.79 -5.48 25.05
N SER A 150 -12.45 -4.47 24.26
CA SER A 150 -12.67 -3.06 24.61
C SER A 150 -13.66 -2.35 23.66
N ASN A 151 -14.68 -3.05 23.16
CA ASN A 151 -15.68 -2.44 22.27
C ASN A 151 -16.55 -1.46 23.05
N GLY A 152 -16.94 -0.34 22.43
CA GLY A 152 -17.80 0.68 23.05
C GLY A 152 -18.82 1.25 22.07
N SER A 153 -18.93 2.57 21.96
CA SER A 153 -19.83 3.24 21.00
C SER A 153 -19.15 3.59 19.68
N GLN A 154 -17.82 3.76 19.68
CA GLN A 154 -17.11 4.21 18.50
C GLN A 154 -17.06 3.13 17.41
N PHE A 155 -17.20 3.56 16.17
CA PHE A 155 -17.18 2.69 15.01
C PHE A 155 -16.44 3.37 13.85
N PHE A 156 -16.00 2.57 12.90
CA PHE A 156 -15.51 3.06 11.62
C PHE A 156 -16.22 2.37 10.46
N VAL A 157 -16.26 3.06 9.33
CA VAL A 157 -16.81 2.60 8.06
C VAL A 157 -15.68 2.58 7.05
N THR A 158 -15.40 1.45 6.42
CA THR A 158 -14.38 1.36 5.38
C THR A 158 -14.83 2.10 4.12
N THR A 159 -13.93 2.84 3.48
CA THR A 159 -14.19 3.48 2.18
C THR A 159 -13.57 2.69 1.02
N ILE A 160 -12.81 1.64 1.34
CA ILE A 160 -12.19 0.68 0.42
C ILE A 160 -12.26 -0.74 1.00
N LYS A 161 -11.94 -1.77 0.20
CA LYS A 161 -11.63 -3.11 0.72
C LYS A 161 -10.41 -3.00 1.64
N ALA A 162 -10.54 -3.45 2.89
CA ALA A 162 -9.52 -3.31 3.92
C ALA A 162 -9.25 -4.64 4.65
N SER A 163 -9.10 -5.74 3.89
CA SER A 163 -9.01 -7.10 4.45
C SER A 163 -7.82 -7.35 5.38
N TRP A 164 -6.86 -6.42 5.43
CA TRP A 164 -5.70 -6.42 6.33
C TRP A 164 -5.97 -5.80 7.70
N LEU A 165 -7.17 -5.25 7.93
CA LEU A 165 -7.55 -4.63 9.19
C LEU A 165 -7.89 -5.74 10.20
N PHE A 166 -6.85 -6.43 10.69
CA PHE A 166 -6.97 -7.60 11.57
C PHE A 166 -7.29 -7.23 13.04
N GLU A 167 -7.08 -5.96 13.40
CA GLU A 167 -7.15 -5.48 14.79
C GLU A 167 -8.48 -4.80 15.15
N ALA A 168 -9.33 -4.50 14.18
CA ALA A 168 -10.66 -3.99 14.48
C ALA A 168 -11.70 -4.95 13.91
N ARG A 169 -12.50 -5.48 14.81
CA ARG A 169 -13.15 -6.77 14.64
C ARG A 169 -14.66 -6.50 14.57
N PHE A 170 -15.33 -7.16 13.62
CA PHE A 170 -16.77 -7.11 13.24
C PHE A 170 -17.16 -6.22 12.08
N SER A 171 -17.57 -6.82 10.97
CA SER A 171 -18.03 -6.14 9.74
C SER A 171 -19.56 -6.03 9.71
N LEU A 172 -20.13 -4.91 9.26
CA LEU A 172 -21.55 -4.69 8.95
C LEU A 172 -21.65 -4.08 7.55
N ASN A 173 -22.65 -4.39 6.73
CA ASN A 173 -22.66 -4.01 5.32
C ASN A 173 -23.56 -2.79 5.05
N LEU A 174 -23.04 -1.79 4.35
CA LEU A 174 -23.75 -0.58 3.93
C LEU A 174 -24.38 -0.73 2.56
N TYR A 175 -25.64 -0.28 2.46
CA TYR A 175 -26.41 -0.33 1.22
C TYR A 175 -26.31 0.95 0.37
N ASP A 176 -25.86 2.07 0.94
CA ASP A 176 -25.81 3.34 0.21
C ASP A 176 -24.59 4.20 0.58
N LEU A 177 -23.71 4.41 -0.41
CA LEU A 177 -22.44 5.13 -0.28
C LEU A 177 -22.55 6.60 -0.71
N VAL A 178 -23.73 7.07 -1.19
CA VAL A 178 -23.87 8.43 -1.71
C VAL A 178 -23.53 9.51 -0.67
N PRO A 179 -24.05 9.45 0.58
CA PRO A 179 -23.70 10.46 1.59
C PRO A 179 -22.22 10.40 2.00
N ILE A 180 -21.61 9.20 2.00
CA ILE A 180 -20.18 8.99 2.27
C ILE A 180 -19.32 9.67 1.21
N LYS A 181 -19.67 9.52 -0.08
CA LYS A 181 -18.98 10.21 -1.17
C LYS A 181 -19.10 11.74 -1.04
N SER A 182 -20.27 12.24 -0.66
CA SER A 182 -20.50 13.67 -0.44
C SER A 182 -19.67 14.23 0.72
N MET A 183 -19.52 13.50 1.82
CA MET A 183 -18.65 13.89 2.94
C MET A 183 -17.18 14.00 2.52
N ILE A 184 -16.69 13.01 1.77
CA ILE A 184 -15.31 13.01 1.25
C ILE A 184 -15.09 14.17 0.27
N LEU A 185 -16.04 14.41 -0.64
CA LEU A 185 -15.99 15.52 -1.59
C LEU A 185 -16.05 16.88 -0.88
N TYR A 186 -16.81 17.00 0.21
CA TYR A 186 -16.88 18.24 1.00
C TYR A 186 -15.56 18.55 1.69
N GLN A 187 -14.95 17.56 2.35
CA GLN A 187 -13.64 17.72 3.00
C GLN A 187 -12.55 18.09 1.98
N LEU A 188 -12.59 17.51 0.77
CA LEU A 188 -11.70 17.89 -0.32
C LEU A 188 -11.95 19.32 -0.82
N LYS A 189 -13.21 19.77 -0.88
CA LYS A 189 -13.57 21.14 -1.25
C LYS A 189 -13.11 22.17 -0.21
N GLU A 190 -13.35 21.92 1.07
CA GLU A 190 -12.89 22.80 2.17
C GLU A 190 -11.36 22.89 2.21
N ALA A 191 -10.67 21.76 2.06
CA ALA A 191 -9.21 21.76 1.95
C ALA A 191 -8.68 22.58 0.75
N THR A 192 -9.49 22.75 -0.31
CA THR A 192 -9.16 23.60 -1.47
C THR A 192 -9.66 25.04 -1.36
N SER A 193 -10.65 25.33 -0.50
CA SER A 193 -11.24 26.67 -0.35
C SER A 193 -10.36 27.61 0.50
N GLU A 194 -9.53 27.05 1.38
CA GLU A 194 -8.47 27.77 2.10
C GLU A 194 -7.32 28.26 1.20
N TRP A 195 -7.27 27.83 -0.07
CA TRP A 195 -6.27 28.24 -1.07
C TRP A 195 -6.84 29.27 -2.06
N LYS A 196 -7.28 30.43 -1.56
CA LYS A 196 -7.74 31.55 -2.42
C LYS A 196 -6.72 32.69 -2.51
N VAL A 197 -5.66 32.51 -3.31
CA VAL A 197 -5.06 33.59 -4.12
C VAL A 197 -4.47 32.99 -5.40
N PHE A 198 -5.22 32.96 -6.51
CA PHE A 198 -4.68 32.93 -7.88
C PHE A 198 -5.67 33.62 -8.85
N PRO A 199 -5.18 34.28 -9.93
CA PRO A 199 -5.95 35.27 -10.69
C PRO A 199 -6.93 34.65 -11.71
N ALA A 200 -7.92 35.46 -12.09
CA ALA A 200 -9.16 35.13 -12.79
C ALA A 200 -9.05 34.58 -14.24
N SER A 201 -7.85 34.19 -14.72
CA SER A 201 -7.66 33.74 -16.11
C SER A 201 -8.01 32.27 -16.39
N LEU A 202 -8.29 31.46 -15.36
CA LEU A 202 -8.63 30.04 -15.53
C LEU A 202 -10.14 29.72 -15.49
N ALA A 203 -11.02 30.70 -15.29
CA ALA A 203 -12.46 30.48 -15.18
C ALA A 203 -13.18 30.28 -16.54
N ILE A 204 -12.51 30.56 -17.66
CA ILE A 204 -13.13 30.56 -19.01
C ILE A 204 -13.13 29.15 -19.64
N ALA A 205 -12.28 28.23 -19.21
CA ALA A 205 -12.18 26.89 -19.82
C ALA A 205 -13.34 25.94 -19.44
N THR A 206 -13.99 26.15 -18.29
CA THR A 206 -15.04 25.23 -17.79
C THR A 206 -16.41 25.49 -18.43
N VAL A 207 -16.65 26.70 -18.96
CA VAL A 207 -17.93 27.06 -19.61
C VAL A 207 -17.96 26.63 -21.09
N ALA A 208 -16.82 26.56 -21.76
CA ALA A 208 -16.73 26.19 -23.17
C ALA A 208 -17.03 24.69 -23.43
N ILE A 209 -16.67 23.80 -22.50
CA ILE A 209 -16.90 22.35 -22.64
C ILE A 209 -18.39 22.00 -22.40
N GLY A 210 -19.06 22.71 -21.49
CA GLY A 210 -20.49 22.53 -21.22
C GLY A 210 -21.41 22.99 -22.37
N GLY A 211 -21.01 24.02 -23.12
CA GLY A 211 -21.74 24.52 -24.29
C GLY A 211 -21.67 23.57 -25.49
N TYR A 212 -20.50 22.98 -25.73
CA TYR A 212 -20.27 22.07 -26.87
C TYR A 212 -21.07 20.76 -26.75
N ILE A 213 -21.24 20.25 -25.53
CA ILE A 213 -22.01 19.02 -25.27
C ILE A 213 -23.52 19.29 -25.38
N ARG A 214 -23.99 20.47 -24.96
CA ARG A 214 -25.42 20.84 -24.99
C ARG A 214 -25.95 21.07 -26.41
N ASP A 215 -25.15 21.69 -27.29
CA ASP A 215 -25.56 21.98 -28.68
C ASP A 215 -25.64 20.72 -29.56
N LYS A 216 -24.86 19.67 -29.26
CA LYS A 216 -24.94 18.39 -29.97
C LYS A 216 -26.06 17.47 -29.50
N MET A 217 -26.57 17.62 -28.27
CA MET A 217 -27.65 16.79 -27.76
C MET A 217 -29.06 17.30 -28.11
N SER A 218 -29.22 18.56 -28.55
CA SER A 218 -30.55 19.12 -28.88
C SER A 218 -31.02 18.82 -30.31
N LYS A 219 -30.15 18.30 -31.19
CA LYS A 219 -30.45 18.06 -32.62
C LYS A 219 -30.83 16.61 -32.96
N PHE A 220 -30.86 15.70 -31.99
CA PHE A 220 -31.25 14.31 -32.19
C PHE A 220 -32.23 13.88 -31.08
N LEU A 221 -33.42 13.40 -31.48
CA LEU A 221 -34.64 13.11 -30.68
C LEU A 221 -35.44 14.39 -30.38
N ILE A 222 -36.74 14.53 -30.74
CA ILE A 222 -37.98 13.78 -30.41
C ILE A 222 -38.98 14.03 -31.61
N PRO A 223 -39.99 13.19 -32.01
CA PRO A 223 -40.91 12.51 -31.10
C PRO A 223 -41.51 11.12 -31.44
N LYS A 224 -41.95 10.47 -30.34
CA LYS A 224 -43.04 9.49 -30.13
C LYS A 224 -42.58 8.11 -29.69
N LEU A 225 -42.66 7.84 -28.39
CA LEU A 225 -43.48 6.76 -27.81
C LEU A 225 -43.43 6.87 -26.28
N ALA A 226 -44.61 6.92 -25.67
CA ALA A 226 -44.81 6.83 -24.23
C ALA A 226 -44.67 5.37 -23.80
N VAL A 227 -43.66 5.03 -23.00
CA VAL A 227 -43.62 3.84 -22.14
C VAL A 227 -42.79 4.17 -20.89
N THR A 228 -43.29 3.73 -19.75
CA THR A 228 -42.73 3.85 -18.38
C THR A 228 -41.32 3.24 -18.24
N PRO A 229 -40.52 3.64 -17.23
CA PRO A 229 -39.12 3.20 -17.12
C PRO A 229 -39.02 1.84 -16.42
N PRO A 230 -38.14 0.92 -16.87
CA PRO A 230 -37.60 -0.10 -16.00
C PRO A 230 -36.14 0.17 -15.63
N VAL A 231 -35.90 -0.18 -14.37
CA VAL A 231 -34.70 -0.48 -13.61
C VAL A 231 -33.46 -0.85 -14.44
N VAL A 232 -32.33 -0.30 -13.99
CA VAL A 232 -30.95 -0.49 -14.46
C VAL A 232 -30.54 -1.96 -14.44
N GLY A 233 -30.04 -2.44 -15.58
CA GLY A 233 -29.21 -3.64 -15.66
C GLY A 233 -29.48 -4.46 -16.91
N ASP A 234 -28.82 -4.14 -18.02
CA ASP A 234 -28.39 -5.16 -18.99
C ASP A 234 -27.39 -4.57 -20.00
N PHE A 235 -26.13 -5.01 -19.85
CA PHE A 235 -24.98 -4.67 -20.69
C PHE A 235 -25.11 -5.17 -22.14
N SER A 236 -26.11 -6.01 -22.41
CA SER A 236 -26.40 -6.58 -23.74
C SER A 236 -27.01 -5.56 -24.72
N PHE A 237 -27.66 -4.50 -24.23
CA PHE A 237 -28.32 -3.51 -25.09
C PHE A 237 -27.32 -2.56 -25.77
N ALA A 238 -26.22 -2.20 -25.10
CA ALA A 238 -25.20 -1.30 -25.65
C ALA A 238 -24.37 -1.96 -26.78
N ILE A 239 -24.14 -3.27 -26.69
CA ILE A 239 -23.44 -4.05 -27.73
C ILE A 239 -24.36 -4.27 -28.95
N ALA A 240 -25.66 -4.47 -28.74
CA ALA A 240 -26.64 -4.60 -29.81
C ALA A 240 -26.80 -3.30 -30.63
N VAL A 241 -26.74 -2.14 -29.99
CA VAL A 241 -26.80 -0.83 -30.68
C VAL A 241 -25.53 -0.58 -31.52
N ALA A 242 -24.36 -1.01 -31.05
CA ALA A 242 -23.11 -0.88 -31.81
C ALA A 242 -23.05 -1.80 -33.05
N ALA A 243 -23.70 -2.97 -33.00
CA ALA A 243 -23.80 -3.90 -34.13
C ALA A 243 -24.78 -3.44 -35.23
N LEU A 244 -25.71 -2.53 -34.92
CA LEU A 244 -26.72 -2.03 -35.88
C LEU A 244 -26.26 -0.77 -36.64
N THR A 245 -25.17 -0.13 -36.24
CA THR A 245 -24.56 0.98 -36.97
C THR A 245 -23.30 0.47 -37.66
N ASN A 246 -23.37 0.27 -38.97
CA ASN A 246 -22.29 -0.24 -39.85
C ASN A 246 -21.04 0.68 -39.90
N CYS A 247 -20.36 0.87 -38.76
CA CYS A 247 -19.20 1.73 -38.61
C CYS A 247 -18.01 0.87 -38.13
N PRO A 248 -16.84 0.93 -38.80
CA PRO A 248 -15.70 0.10 -38.43
C PRO A 248 -15.15 0.52 -37.04
N PRO A 249 -14.81 -0.43 -36.16
CA PRO A 249 -14.32 -0.08 -34.83
C PRO A 249 -12.87 0.40 -34.95
N PHE A 250 -12.61 1.66 -34.61
CA PHE A 250 -11.25 2.11 -34.33
C PHE A 250 -10.73 1.36 -33.08
N PRO A 251 -9.56 0.70 -33.14
CA PRO A 251 -8.97 -0.03 -32.01
C PRO A 251 -8.73 0.83 -30.76
N SER A 252 -8.77 2.16 -30.88
CA SER A 252 -8.47 3.11 -29.82
C SER A 252 -9.57 3.26 -28.77
N VAL A 253 -10.85 3.09 -29.13
CA VAL A 253 -11.95 3.40 -28.19
C VAL A 253 -12.22 2.26 -27.22
N ILE A 254 -12.13 1.00 -27.68
CA ILE A 254 -12.31 -0.18 -26.84
C ILE A 254 -11.12 -0.35 -25.87
N SER A 255 -9.89 -0.10 -26.33
CA SER A 255 -8.71 -0.11 -25.47
C SER A 255 -8.75 1.02 -24.43
N MET A 256 -9.32 2.18 -24.79
CA MET A 256 -9.50 3.31 -23.87
C MET A 256 -10.61 3.04 -22.84
N LEU A 257 -11.74 2.44 -23.24
CA LEU A 257 -12.79 2.02 -22.30
C LEU A 257 -12.33 0.91 -21.36
N LEU A 258 -11.55 -0.07 -21.84
CA LEU A 258 -10.94 -1.12 -21.00
C LEU A 258 -9.93 -0.54 -20.01
N ALA A 259 -9.11 0.44 -20.43
CA ALA A 259 -8.18 1.13 -19.54
C ALA A 259 -8.90 1.96 -18.46
N MET A 260 -10.09 2.48 -18.74
CA MET A 260 -10.93 3.20 -17.76
C MET A 260 -11.62 2.28 -16.75
N THR A 261 -11.54 0.95 -16.93
CA THR A 261 -12.08 -0.06 -16.01
C THR A 261 -11.05 -0.75 -15.11
N ALA A 262 -9.76 -0.37 -15.22
CA ALA A 262 -8.72 -0.90 -14.34
C ALA A 262 -8.80 -0.25 -12.95
N GLU A 263 -8.71 -1.09 -11.91
CA GLU A 263 -8.86 -0.74 -10.49
C GLU A 263 -8.20 0.60 -10.11
N THR A 264 -8.99 1.50 -9.52
CA THR A 264 -8.58 2.86 -9.10
C THR A 264 -7.69 2.90 -7.85
N SER A 265 -7.19 1.75 -7.38
CA SER A 265 -6.33 1.64 -6.20
C SER A 265 -4.93 1.15 -6.57
N ALA A 266 -3.90 1.79 -6.02
CA ALA A 266 -2.52 1.36 -6.21
C ALA A 266 -2.30 -0.07 -5.68
N LYS A 267 -1.61 -0.90 -6.46
CA LYS A 267 -1.15 -2.22 -6.01
C LYS A 267 -0.12 -2.06 -4.89
N VAL A 268 -0.37 -2.67 -3.73
CA VAL A 268 0.56 -2.64 -2.60
C VAL A 268 1.79 -3.51 -2.90
N ILE A 269 2.98 -2.93 -2.73
CA ILE A 269 4.24 -3.67 -2.72
C ILE A 269 4.44 -4.24 -1.31
N ASP A 270 4.03 -5.49 -1.11
CA ASP A 270 4.23 -6.22 0.15
C ASP A 270 5.66 -6.76 0.26
N GLY A 271 6.53 -5.96 0.88
CA GLY A 271 7.91 -6.36 1.16
C GLY A 271 8.04 -7.48 2.19
N LYS A 272 7.05 -7.71 3.06
CA LYS A 272 7.09 -8.82 4.03
C LYS A 272 6.87 -10.15 3.33
N ALA A 273 5.89 -10.20 2.42
CA ALA A 273 5.65 -11.38 1.59
C ALA A 273 6.87 -11.73 0.73
N VAL A 274 7.46 -10.73 0.05
CA VAL A 274 8.70 -10.91 -0.74
C VAL A 274 9.86 -11.38 0.13
N ALA A 275 10.09 -10.76 1.29
CA ALA A 275 11.16 -11.17 2.19
C ALA A 275 10.97 -12.61 2.72
N LYS A 276 9.72 -13.06 2.90
CA LYS A 276 9.44 -14.45 3.26
C LYS A 276 9.85 -15.40 2.14
N GLN A 277 9.42 -15.12 0.90
CA GLN A 277 9.78 -15.93 -0.27
C GLN A 277 11.31 -16.05 -0.43
N ILE A 278 12.02 -14.93 -0.35
CA ILE A 278 13.49 -14.92 -0.45
C ILE A 278 14.14 -15.77 0.65
N LYS A 279 13.63 -15.71 1.89
CA LYS A 279 14.15 -16.55 2.97
C LYS A 279 13.90 -18.03 2.72
N ASP A 280 12.72 -18.39 2.22
CA ASP A 280 12.37 -19.78 1.91
C ASP A 280 13.30 -20.32 0.78
N GLU A 281 13.56 -19.51 -0.25
CA GLU A 281 14.51 -19.80 -1.34
C GLU A 281 15.94 -20.01 -0.80
N ILE A 282 16.43 -19.07 0.02
CA ILE A 282 17.78 -19.11 0.61
C ILE A 282 17.95 -20.31 1.55
N ALA A 283 16.94 -20.66 2.35
CA ALA A 283 17.00 -21.83 3.22
C ALA A 283 17.22 -23.12 2.41
N GLY A 284 16.54 -23.25 1.26
CA GLY A 284 16.75 -24.37 0.33
C GLY A 284 18.13 -24.39 -0.31
N GLU A 285 18.72 -23.24 -0.62
CA GLU A 285 20.11 -23.15 -1.12
C GLU A 285 21.14 -23.53 -0.04
N ILE A 286 20.93 -23.11 1.22
CA ILE A 286 21.84 -23.42 2.32
C ILE A 286 21.84 -24.91 2.64
N VAL A 287 20.67 -25.56 2.64
CA VAL A 287 20.58 -27.01 2.79
C VAL A 287 21.38 -27.70 1.69
N ARG A 288 21.19 -27.31 0.43
CA ARG A 288 21.96 -27.84 -0.71
C ARG A 288 23.47 -27.62 -0.56
N MET A 289 23.90 -26.44 -0.12
CA MET A 289 25.32 -26.13 0.10
C MET A 289 25.92 -26.99 1.20
N LYS A 290 25.19 -27.16 2.31
CA LYS A 290 25.61 -28.00 3.43
C LYS A 290 25.74 -29.46 3.01
N ASP A 291 24.76 -30.00 2.30
CA ASP A 291 24.75 -31.40 1.89
C ASP A 291 25.76 -31.69 0.77
N GLY A 292 25.98 -30.73 -0.13
CA GLY A 292 26.86 -30.89 -1.29
C GLY A 292 28.35 -30.68 -0.99
N ILE A 293 28.70 -29.65 -0.22
CA ILE A 293 30.10 -29.27 0.03
C ILE A 293 30.46 -29.15 1.52
N GLY A 294 29.52 -29.42 2.43
CA GLY A 294 29.75 -29.37 3.87
C GLY A 294 29.91 -27.95 4.45
N ILE A 295 29.72 -26.91 3.65
CA ILE A 295 29.91 -25.51 4.06
C ILE A 295 28.56 -24.90 4.43
N VAL A 296 28.55 -24.14 5.53
CA VAL A 296 27.41 -23.32 5.96
C VAL A 296 27.88 -21.86 6.01
N PRO A 297 27.19 -20.92 5.35
CA PRO A 297 27.57 -19.51 5.40
C PRO A 297 27.58 -18.96 6.82
N GLY A 298 28.49 -18.00 7.06
CA GLY A 298 28.68 -17.35 8.34
C GLY A 298 28.62 -15.83 8.21
N LEU A 299 27.81 -15.18 9.04
CA LEU A 299 27.68 -13.72 9.11
C LEU A 299 28.16 -13.22 10.47
N ALA A 300 29.18 -12.37 10.48
CA ALA A 300 29.62 -11.64 11.66
C ALA A 300 28.95 -10.27 11.74
N VAL A 301 28.42 -9.91 12.91
CA VAL A 301 27.78 -8.62 13.16
C VAL A 301 28.51 -7.90 14.29
N ILE A 302 28.97 -6.68 14.01
CA ILE A 302 29.61 -5.79 14.97
C ILE A 302 28.62 -4.72 15.39
N LEU A 303 28.33 -4.63 16.68
CA LEU A 303 27.48 -3.61 17.29
C LEU A 303 28.31 -2.82 18.30
N VAL A 304 28.34 -1.49 18.14
CA VAL A 304 29.01 -0.59 19.09
C VAL A 304 27.96 0.24 19.83
N GLY A 305 27.93 0.10 21.16
CA GLY A 305 27.00 0.78 22.04
C GLY A 305 25.67 0.06 22.25
N SER A 306 24.72 0.76 22.87
CA SER A 306 23.47 0.17 23.42
C SER A 306 22.20 0.83 22.89
N ARG A 307 22.27 1.44 21.70
CA ARG A 307 21.12 2.05 21.04
C ARG A 307 20.01 1.01 20.78
N LYS A 308 18.81 1.28 21.29
CA LYS A 308 17.66 0.34 21.26
C LYS A 308 17.20 0.00 19.84
N ASP A 309 17.21 0.98 18.94
CA ASP A 309 16.90 0.78 17.52
C ASP A 309 17.95 -0.12 16.85
N SER A 310 19.25 0.17 17.03
CA SER A 310 20.35 -0.66 16.53
C SER A 310 20.28 -2.10 17.04
N GLN A 311 20.02 -2.31 18.34
CA GLN A 311 19.84 -3.64 18.92
C GLN A 311 18.66 -4.41 18.33
N THR A 312 17.57 -3.71 18.01
CA THR A 312 16.40 -4.32 17.37
C THR A 312 16.76 -4.80 15.96
N TYR A 313 17.48 -3.99 15.17
CA TYR A 313 17.95 -4.40 13.85
C TYR A 313 18.90 -5.59 13.90
N VAL A 314 19.89 -5.59 14.81
CA VAL A 314 20.83 -6.72 14.97
C VAL A 314 20.09 -7.99 15.38
N ARG A 315 19.16 -7.91 16.33
CA ARG A 315 18.32 -9.04 16.73
C ARG A 315 17.52 -9.62 15.55
N ASN A 316 16.95 -8.75 14.71
CA ASN A 316 16.19 -9.18 13.54
C ASN A 316 17.10 -9.84 12.49
N LYS A 317 18.31 -9.32 12.27
CA LYS A 317 19.32 -9.92 11.39
C LYS A 317 19.74 -11.31 11.87
N LYS A 318 19.98 -11.47 13.17
CA LYS A 318 20.27 -12.76 13.79
C LYS A 318 19.16 -13.77 13.56
N LYS A 319 17.92 -13.39 13.90
CA LYS A 319 16.73 -14.24 13.67
C LYS A 319 16.57 -14.62 12.20
N ALA A 320 16.87 -13.71 11.28
CA ALA A 320 16.84 -14.01 9.85
C ALA A 320 17.90 -15.06 9.47
N CYS A 321 19.12 -14.96 9.99
CA CYS A 321 20.18 -15.95 9.78
C CYS A 321 19.77 -17.32 10.32
N GLU A 322 19.30 -17.38 11.56
CA GLU A 322 18.83 -18.61 12.21
C GLU A 322 17.70 -19.28 11.42
N ALA A 323 16.75 -18.48 10.92
CA ALA A 323 15.60 -18.99 10.15
C ALA A 323 15.99 -19.65 8.82
N VAL A 324 17.11 -19.25 8.21
CA VAL A 324 17.58 -19.82 6.94
C VAL A 324 18.77 -20.78 7.10
N GLY A 325 19.32 -20.90 8.32
CA GLY A 325 20.46 -21.79 8.61
C GLY A 325 21.85 -21.16 8.43
N ILE A 326 21.96 -19.82 8.35
CA ILE A 326 23.25 -19.11 8.37
C ILE A 326 23.78 -19.06 9.81
N LYS A 327 25.08 -19.34 9.99
CA LYS A 327 25.74 -19.16 11.29
C LYS A 327 25.94 -17.68 11.59
N SER A 328 25.50 -17.21 12.75
CA SER A 328 25.66 -15.82 13.18
C SER A 328 26.75 -15.70 14.25
N TYR A 329 27.68 -14.77 14.04
CA TYR A 329 28.71 -14.37 15.00
C TYR A 329 28.45 -12.93 15.42
N GLU A 330 28.72 -12.59 16.67
CA GLU A 330 28.45 -11.24 17.20
C GLU A 330 29.65 -10.69 17.97
N ALA A 331 29.95 -9.41 17.75
CA ALA A 331 30.84 -8.62 18.58
C ALA A 331 30.06 -7.41 19.12
N ASN A 332 29.67 -7.49 20.40
CA ASN A 332 28.95 -6.43 21.09
C ASN A 332 29.96 -5.61 21.91
N LEU A 333 30.24 -4.39 21.45
CA LEU A 333 31.22 -3.48 22.04
C LEU A 333 30.53 -2.36 22.82
N PRO A 334 31.07 -1.93 23.97
CA PRO A 334 30.62 -0.74 24.68
C PRO A 334 30.60 0.53 23.82
N LYS A 335 29.82 1.53 24.23
CA LYS A 335 29.72 2.80 23.48
C LYS A 335 31.04 3.58 23.51
N ASP A 336 31.83 3.42 24.56
CA ASP A 336 33.11 4.07 24.83
C ASP A 336 34.32 3.29 24.27
N SER A 337 34.08 2.17 23.58
CA SER A 337 35.13 1.45 22.86
C SER A 337 35.91 2.37 21.91
N THR A 338 37.19 2.03 21.71
CA THR A 338 38.03 2.77 20.77
C THR A 338 37.82 2.26 19.34
N GLU A 339 38.22 3.08 18.37
CA GLU A 339 38.19 2.69 16.96
C GLU A 339 39.12 1.49 16.70
N GLU A 340 40.27 1.43 17.36
CA GLU A 340 41.22 0.31 17.26
C GLU A 340 40.63 -1.02 17.74
N GLU A 341 39.77 -1.00 18.76
CA GLU A 341 39.07 -2.20 19.23
C GLU A 341 38.12 -2.75 18.15
N VAL A 342 37.35 -1.87 17.51
CA VAL A 342 36.46 -2.23 16.39
C VAL A 342 37.28 -2.82 15.24
N LEU A 343 38.38 -2.16 14.86
CA LEU A 343 39.27 -2.61 13.79
C LEU A 343 39.89 -3.98 14.07
N LYS A 344 40.25 -4.29 15.33
CA LYS A 344 40.74 -5.63 15.73
C LYS A 344 39.69 -6.72 15.51
N HIS A 345 38.42 -6.44 15.84
CA HIS A 345 37.33 -7.38 15.57
C HIS A 345 37.11 -7.58 14.06
N ILE A 346 37.15 -6.51 13.28
CA ILE A 346 37.05 -6.60 11.82
C ILE A 346 38.20 -7.43 11.24
N ALA A 347 39.45 -7.16 11.65
CA ALA A 347 40.61 -7.92 11.20
C ALA A 347 40.46 -9.41 11.52
N ARG A 348 40.07 -9.76 12.75
CA ARG A 348 39.79 -11.14 13.13
C ARG A 348 38.75 -11.81 12.24
N PHE A 349 37.64 -11.12 11.94
CA PHE A 349 36.59 -11.67 11.07
C PHE A 349 36.99 -11.72 9.59
N ASN A 350 37.84 -10.81 9.13
CA ASN A 350 38.42 -10.87 7.79
C ASN A 350 39.27 -12.14 7.62
N ASP A 351 40.05 -12.50 8.64
CA ASP A 351 40.96 -13.66 8.59
C ASP A 351 40.25 -14.99 8.91
N ASP A 352 39.07 -14.97 9.53
CA ASP A 352 38.33 -16.17 9.91
C ASP A 352 37.65 -16.84 8.69
N PRO A 353 38.07 -18.05 8.27
CA PRO A 353 37.48 -18.73 7.11
C PRO A 353 36.04 -19.22 7.34
N SER A 354 35.55 -19.25 8.59
CA SER A 354 34.16 -19.58 8.89
C SER A 354 33.21 -18.38 8.71
N VAL A 355 33.76 -17.16 8.64
CA VAL A 355 33.01 -15.92 8.39
C VAL A 355 33.10 -15.56 6.92
N HIS A 356 31.93 -15.46 6.29
CA HIS A 356 31.79 -15.18 4.85
C HIS A 356 31.24 -13.77 4.60
N GLY A 357 30.62 -13.17 5.61
CA GLY A 357 30.13 -11.80 5.57
C GLY A 357 30.37 -11.08 6.90
N ILE A 358 30.65 -9.80 6.83
CA ILE A 358 30.84 -8.91 7.98
C ILE A 358 29.88 -7.74 7.84
N LEU A 359 29.19 -7.41 8.93
CA LEU A 359 28.27 -6.31 9.02
C LEU A 359 28.65 -5.41 10.20
N VAL A 360 28.82 -4.12 9.95
CA VAL A 360 29.00 -3.11 11.01
C VAL A 360 27.69 -2.35 11.18
N GLN A 361 27.06 -2.47 12.34
CA GLN A 361 25.76 -1.83 12.58
C GLN A 361 25.91 -0.32 12.79
N LEU A 362 25.34 0.45 11.88
CA LEU A 362 25.27 1.90 11.95
C LEU A 362 24.04 2.39 12.76
N PRO A 363 24.06 3.64 13.26
CA PRO A 363 25.21 4.55 13.27
C PRO A 363 26.19 4.24 14.40
N LEU A 364 27.47 4.49 14.13
CA LEU A 364 28.54 4.37 15.12
C LEU A 364 28.53 5.57 16.10
N PRO A 365 29.16 5.43 17.29
CA PRO A 365 29.41 6.56 18.18
C PRO A 365 30.13 7.73 17.49
N ARG A 366 29.82 8.95 17.89
CA ARG A 366 30.31 10.19 17.23
C ARG A 366 31.84 10.36 17.23
N HIS A 367 32.55 9.71 18.15
CA HIS A 367 34.00 9.79 18.25
C HIS A 367 34.74 8.84 17.29
N MET A 368 34.02 8.00 16.55
CA MET A 368 34.60 7.06 15.60
C MET A 368 34.48 7.56 14.16
N ASN A 369 35.47 7.25 13.33
CA ASN A 369 35.40 7.48 11.90
C ASN A 369 34.72 6.29 11.20
N GLU A 370 33.44 6.48 10.84
CA GLU A 370 32.64 5.46 10.15
C GLU A 370 33.27 5.00 8.83
N GLU A 371 33.81 5.92 8.03
CA GLU A 371 34.45 5.58 6.75
C GLU A 371 35.69 4.69 6.96
N LYS A 372 36.53 5.02 7.94
CA LYS A 372 37.71 4.21 8.26
C LYS A 372 37.33 2.80 8.72
N ILE A 373 36.29 2.68 9.54
CA ILE A 373 35.79 1.39 10.02
C ILE A 373 35.19 0.56 8.88
N LEU A 374 34.33 1.15 8.05
CA LEU A 374 33.71 0.45 6.92
C LEU A 374 34.73 0.02 5.87
N ASN A 375 35.76 0.84 5.61
CA ASN A 375 36.85 0.52 4.68
C ASN A 375 37.76 -0.62 5.17
N ALA A 376 37.74 -0.95 6.47
CA ALA A 376 38.52 -2.06 7.01
C ALA A 376 37.88 -3.44 6.74
N VAL A 377 36.59 -3.47 6.38
CA VAL A 377 35.92 -4.72 5.99
C VAL A 377 36.45 -5.14 4.63
N SER A 378 36.94 -6.39 4.51
CA SER A 378 37.39 -6.92 3.23
C SER A 378 36.27 -6.84 2.20
N ILE A 379 36.59 -6.41 0.98
CA ILE A 379 35.62 -6.31 -0.11
C ILE A 379 34.91 -7.65 -0.39
N GLU A 380 35.58 -8.78 -0.14
CA GLU A 380 35.04 -10.13 -0.32
C GLU A 380 34.07 -10.57 0.79
N LYS A 381 34.03 -9.83 1.91
CA LYS A 381 33.12 -10.07 3.04
C LYS A 381 32.18 -8.89 3.32
N ASP A 382 32.22 -7.83 2.52
CA ASP A 382 31.39 -6.63 2.67
C ASP A 382 29.95 -6.87 2.21
N VAL A 383 29.21 -7.72 2.91
CA VAL A 383 27.84 -8.12 2.53
C VAL A 383 26.83 -6.97 2.56
N ASP A 384 27.14 -5.89 3.29
CA ASP A 384 26.34 -4.66 3.29
C ASP A 384 26.65 -3.74 2.10
N GLY A 385 27.73 -4.00 1.35
CA GLY A 385 28.08 -3.33 0.10
C GLY A 385 28.57 -1.90 0.25
N PHE A 386 29.07 -1.51 1.42
CA PHE A 386 29.47 -0.13 1.72
C PHE A 386 30.93 0.19 1.41
N HIS A 387 31.75 -0.82 1.10
CA HIS A 387 33.13 -0.59 0.67
C HIS A 387 33.14 0.27 -0.61
N PRO A 388 33.90 1.37 -0.66
CA PRO A 388 33.95 2.27 -1.82
C PRO A 388 34.25 1.58 -3.15
N LEU A 389 35.01 0.47 -3.15
CA LEU A 389 35.29 -0.31 -4.34
C LEU A 389 34.04 -1.00 -4.90
N ASN A 390 33.10 -1.45 -4.05
CA ASN A 390 31.81 -1.97 -4.50
C ASN A 390 30.99 -0.86 -5.18
N ILE A 391 30.91 0.33 -4.59
CA ILE A 391 30.20 1.47 -5.21
C ILE A 391 30.86 1.91 -6.52
N GLY A 392 32.20 1.97 -6.55
CA GLY A 392 32.96 2.30 -7.77
C GLY A 392 32.72 1.26 -8.88
N ARG A 393 32.76 -0.04 -8.57
CA ARG A 393 32.44 -1.11 -9.52
C ARG A 393 31.00 -1.04 -10.00
N LEU A 394 30.06 -0.68 -9.14
CA LEU A 394 28.66 -0.49 -9.51
C LEU A 394 28.48 0.69 -10.50
N ALA A 395 29.22 1.78 -10.31
CA ALA A 395 29.13 2.97 -11.15
C ALA A 395 29.81 2.82 -12.52
N MET A 396 30.80 1.92 -12.64
CA MET A 396 31.57 1.74 -13.87
C MET A 396 30.88 0.76 -14.83
N GLN A 397 30.77 1.14 -16.10
CA GLN A 397 30.31 0.25 -17.16
C GLN A 397 31.28 -0.94 -17.34
N GLY A 398 30.73 -2.13 -17.56
CA GLY A 398 31.52 -3.36 -17.76
C GLY A 398 32.16 -3.91 -16.48
N ARG A 399 31.76 -3.41 -15.30
CA ARG A 399 32.16 -3.95 -14.00
C ARG A 399 30.94 -4.32 -13.17
N ASP A 400 31.13 -5.34 -12.34
CA ASP A 400 30.16 -5.77 -11.36
C ASP A 400 30.77 -5.68 -9.95
N PRO A 401 30.02 -5.12 -8.98
CA PRO A 401 30.44 -5.13 -7.59
C PRO A 401 30.36 -6.55 -7.02
N LEU A 402 31.15 -6.86 -5.99
CA LEU A 402 31.00 -8.13 -5.28
C LEU A 402 29.72 -8.13 -4.46
N PHE A 403 29.45 -6.99 -3.82
CA PHE A 403 28.24 -6.77 -3.05
C PHE A 403 27.59 -5.45 -3.43
N VAL A 404 26.27 -5.44 -3.39
CA VAL A 404 25.44 -4.26 -3.67
C VAL A 404 24.79 -3.86 -2.36
N PRO A 405 24.73 -2.56 -2.03
CA PRO A 405 24.01 -2.06 -0.86
C PRO A 405 22.63 -2.69 -0.68
N CYS A 406 22.41 -3.28 0.49
CA CYS A 406 21.26 -4.15 0.78
C CYS A 406 19.91 -3.47 0.51
N THR A 407 19.73 -2.24 1.01
CA THR A 407 18.45 -1.52 0.87
C THR A 407 18.16 -1.14 -0.59
N PRO A 408 19.08 -0.51 -1.34
CA PRO A 408 18.94 -0.31 -2.78
C PRO A 408 18.67 -1.59 -3.57
N LYS A 409 19.40 -2.68 -3.27
CA LYS A 409 19.17 -3.99 -3.90
C LYS A 409 17.76 -4.50 -3.60
N GLY A 410 17.28 -4.34 -2.37
CA GLY A 410 15.91 -4.65 -1.97
C GLY A 410 14.87 -3.86 -2.75
N CYS A 411 15.08 -2.55 -2.97
CA CYS A 411 14.20 -1.75 -3.82
C CYS A 411 14.11 -2.32 -5.23
N MET A 412 15.25 -2.66 -5.84
CA MET A 412 15.28 -3.27 -7.16
C MET A 412 14.56 -4.62 -7.19
N GLU A 413 14.79 -5.48 -6.20
CA GLU A 413 14.15 -6.78 -6.08
C GLU A 413 12.62 -6.66 -6.01
N LEU A 414 12.11 -5.69 -5.24
CA LEU A 414 10.68 -5.38 -5.18
C LEU A 414 10.13 -4.96 -6.55
N LEU A 415 10.83 -4.08 -7.27
CA LEU A 415 10.42 -3.69 -8.63
C LEU A 415 10.36 -4.91 -9.56
N HIS A 416 11.36 -5.79 -9.50
CA HIS A 416 11.44 -6.98 -10.37
C HIS A 416 10.33 -7.99 -10.07
N ARG A 417 10.14 -8.37 -8.80
CA ARG A 417 9.10 -9.35 -8.41
C ARG A 417 7.68 -8.85 -8.66
N TYR A 418 7.48 -7.53 -8.68
CA TYR A 418 6.19 -6.93 -9.02
C TYR A 418 6.01 -6.68 -10.53
N GLY A 419 6.97 -7.06 -11.37
CA GLY A 419 6.89 -6.94 -12.82
C GLY A 419 6.98 -5.49 -13.31
N VAL A 420 7.63 -4.60 -12.55
CA VAL A 420 7.80 -3.20 -12.93
C VAL A 420 8.88 -3.11 -14.00
N GLU A 421 8.51 -2.65 -15.19
CA GLU A 421 9.46 -2.34 -16.25
C GLU A 421 10.29 -1.10 -15.88
N ILE A 422 11.61 -1.27 -15.73
CA ILE A 422 12.54 -0.17 -15.37
C ILE A 422 13.16 0.47 -16.62
N LYS A 423 13.48 -0.34 -17.64
CA LYS A 423 14.17 0.10 -18.84
C LYS A 423 13.40 1.22 -19.55
N GLY A 424 14.08 2.33 -19.82
CA GLY A 424 13.51 3.50 -20.49
C GLY A 424 12.57 4.36 -19.65
N LYS A 425 12.24 3.96 -18.41
CA LYS A 425 11.41 4.77 -17.51
C LYS A 425 12.19 5.92 -16.90
N ARG A 426 11.45 6.96 -16.49
CA ARG A 426 11.99 8.06 -15.70
C ARG A 426 11.91 7.69 -14.23
N ALA A 427 13.05 7.51 -13.59
CA ALA A 427 13.10 7.24 -12.16
C ALA A 427 13.72 8.42 -11.41
N ILE A 428 13.22 8.68 -10.21
CA ILE A 428 13.80 9.66 -9.30
C ILE A 428 14.22 8.96 -8.01
N VAL A 429 15.32 9.44 -7.44
CA VAL A 429 15.73 9.08 -6.09
C VAL A 429 15.78 10.35 -5.26
N ILE A 430 15.01 10.41 -4.17
CA ILE A 430 14.96 11.55 -3.26
C ILE A 430 15.82 11.24 -2.05
N GLY A 431 16.96 11.93 -1.93
CA GLY A 431 17.99 11.66 -0.94
C GLY A 431 19.26 11.10 -1.61
N ARG A 432 20.42 11.64 -1.24
CA ARG A 432 21.73 11.34 -1.84
C ARG A 432 22.72 10.72 -0.83
N SER A 433 22.21 9.96 0.13
CA SER A 433 23.07 9.29 1.11
C SER A 433 23.96 8.23 0.45
N ASN A 434 25.13 8.00 1.05
CA ASN A 434 26.11 7.03 0.54
C ASN A 434 25.58 5.59 0.57
N ILE A 435 24.69 5.28 1.53
CA ILE A 435 24.22 3.91 1.79
C ILE A 435 22.92 3.54 1.07
N VAL A 436 22.10 4.52 0.67
CA VAL A 436 20.80 4.26 0.02
C VAL A 436 20.63 5.07 -1.26
N GLY A 437 20.65 6.39 -1.15
CA GLY A 437 20.29 7.28 -2.26
C GLY A 437 21.17 7.10 -3.50
N MET A 438 22.47 7.29 -3.32
CA MET A 438 23.44 7.17 -4.42
C MET A 438 23.45 5.77 -5.06
N PRO A 439 23.53 4.66 -4.30
CA PRO A 439 23.52 3.33 -4.92
C PRO A 439 22.20 2.95 -5.59
N ALA A 440 21.04 3.41 -5.05
CA ALA A 440 19.75 3.19 -5.71
C ALA A 440 19.68 3.85 -7.08
N ALA A 441 20.21 5.08 -7.20
CA ALA A 441 20.28 5.77 -8.48
C ALA A 441 21.18 5.03 -9.48
N LEU A 442 22.35 4.54 -9.04
CA LEU A 442 23.26 3.76 -9.89
C LEU A 442 22.62 2.43 -10.34
N LEU A 443 21.89 1.73 -9.48
CA LEU A 443 21.20 0.50 -9.84
C LEU A 443 20.09 0.73 -10.87
N LEU A 444 19.27 1.77 -10.68
CA LEU A 444 18.24 2.14 -11.64
C LEU A 444 18.87 2.56 -12.99
N GLN A 445 19.97 3.31 -12.97
CA GLN A 445 20.72 3.68 -14.17
C GLN A 445 21.24 2.42 -14.89
N LYS A 446 21.84 1.47 -14.16
CA LYS A 446 22.34 0.20 -14.71
C LYS A 446 21.20 -0.68 -15.26
N ALA A 447 19.99 -0.54 -14.73
CA ALA A 447 18.76 -1.11 -15.27
C ALA A 447 18.16 -0.30 -16.45
N ASN A 448 18.91 0.67 -17.00
CA ASN A 448 18.55 1.51 -18.14
C ASN A 448 17.38 2.48 -17.92
N ALA A 449 17.11 2.89 -16.68
CA ALA A 449 16.21 4.02 -16.43
C ALA A 449 16.93 5.36 -16.61
N THR A 450 16.17 6.39 -16.99
CA THR A 450 16.63 7.79 -16.96
C THR A 450 16.47 8.32 -15.54
N ILE A 451 17.56 8.73 -14.89
CA ILE A 451 17.59 9.01 -13.45
C ILE A 451 17.68 10.50 -13.16
N SER A 452 16.93 10.98 -12.16
CA SER A 452 17.16 12.27 -11.52
C SER A 452 17.37 12.10 -10.01
N MET A 453 18.46 12.66 -9.50
CA MET A 453 18.73 12.72 -8.06
C MET A 453 18.13 14.01 -7.49
N VAL A 454 17.23 13.86 -6.52
CA VAL A 454 16.57 14.97 -5.81
C VAL A 454 17.11 15.04 -4.40
N HIS A 455 17.40 16.24 -3.90
CA HIS A 455 17.94 16.45 -2.55
C HIS A 455 17.49 17.80 -1.98
N SER A 456 17.91 18.12 -0.76
CA SER A 456 17.50 19.35 -0.04
C SER A 456 17.75 20.66 -0.79
N TYR A 457 18.75 20.73 -1.68
CA TYR A 457 19.05 21.90 -2.50
C TYR A 457 18.34 21.94 -3.87
N THR A 458 17.56 20.91 -4.20
CA THR A 458 16.85 20.85 -5.48
C THR A 458 15.69 21.84 -5.46
N LYS A 459 15.62 22.70 -6.48
CA LYS A 459 14.47 23.61 -6.66
C LYS A 459 13.31 22.85 -7.29
N ASN A 460 12.09 23.12 -6.83
CA ASN A 460 10.84 22.52 -7.28
C ASN A 460 10.89 20.97 -7.36
N PRO A 461 11.30 20.27 -6.27
CA PRO A 461 11.42 18.81 -6.27
C PRO A 461 10.10 18.10 -6.65
N GLU A 462 8.95 18.71 -6.36
CA GLU A 462 7.62 18.24 -6.74
C GLU A 462 7.39 18.21 -8.26
N GLU A 463 7.93 19.17 -9.00
CA GLU A 463 7.78 19.22 -10.46
C GLU A 463 8.56 18.09 -11.14
N ILE A 464 9.75 17.79 -10.60
CA ILE A 464 10.58 16.66 -11.04
C ILE A 464 9.87 15.35 -10.70
N ALA A 465 9.30 15.26 -9.50
CA ALA A 465 8.63 14.04 -9.04
C ALA A 465 7.38 13.70 -9.85
N ARG A 466 6.60 14.70 -10.27
CA ARG A 466 5.40 14.50 -11.11
C ARG A 466 5.71 13.94 -12.51
N GLN A 467 6.98 13.95 -12.93
CA GLN A 467 7.40 13.40 -14.22
C GLN A 467 7.92 11.96 -14.10
N ALA A 468 8.08 11.45 -12.88
CA ALA A 468 8.67 10.15 -12.60
C ALA A 468 7.67 9.01 -12.78
N ASP A 469 8.09 7.94 -13.43
CA ASP A 469 7.39 6.65 -13.45
C ASP A 469 7.76 5.80 -12.21
N ILE A 470 8.96 6.00 -11.65
CA ILE A 470 9.45 5.30 -10.47
C ILE A 470 9.99 6.33 -9.47
N ILE A 471 9.56 6.27 -8.22
CA ILE A 471 10.01 7.14 -7.13
C ILE A 471 10.61 6.26 -6.02
N ILE A 472 11.88 6.48 -5.68
CA ILE A 472 12.50 5.93 -4.46
C ILE A 472 12.74 7.09 -3.49
N SER A 473 12.01 7.10 -2.37
CA SER A 473 12.16 8.11 -1.30
C SER A 473 13.10 7.59 -0.22
N ALA A 474 14.26 8.23 -0.06
CA ALA A 474 15.32 7.87 0.90
C ALA A 474 15.83 9.10 1.68
N ALA A 475 14.96 10.09 1.90
CA ALA A 475 15.32 11.36 2.53
C ALA A 475 15.33 11.31 4.07
N GLY A 476 14.71 10.31 4.69
CA GLY A 476 14.59 10.24 6.15
C GLY A 476 13.72 11.35 6.76
N VAL A 477 12.78 11.90 5.99
CA VAL A 477 11.85 12.93 6.43
C VAL A 477 10.42 12.39 6.28
N ALA A 478 9.69 12.33 7.39
CA ALA A 478 8.32 11.85 7.39
C ALA A 478 7.43 12.71 6.49
N ASN A 479 6.55 12.08 5.71
CA ASN A 479 5.54 12.73 4.87
C ASN A 479 6.09 13.74 3.84
N LEU A 480 7.37 13.62 3.45
CA LEU A 480 8.00 14.52 2.48
C LEU A 480 7.35 14.42 1.09
N VAL A 481 7.24 13.19 0.57
CA VAL A 481 6.60 12.93 -0.72
C VAL A 481 5.09 12.89 -0.53
N ARG A 482 4.39 13.89 -1.06
CA ARG A 482 2.94 14.01 -0.95
C ARG A 482 2.25 13.40 -2.16
N GLY A 483 0.97 13.06 -2.04
CA GLY A 483 0.18 12.52 -3.17
C GLY A 483 0.23 13.40 -4.42
N SER A 484 0.25 14.73 -4.26
CA SER A 484 0.34 15.70 -5.37
C SER A 484 1.69 15.73 -6.09
N TRP A 485 2.71 15.04 -5.59
CA TRP A 485 4.02 14.88 -6.23
C TRP A 485 4.05 13.64 -7.12
N ILE A 486 3.11 12.72 -6.96
CA ILE A 486 3.15 11.40 -7.57
C ILE A 486 2.38 11.43 -8.89
N LYS A 487 3.05 11.05 -9.98
CA LYS A 487 2.42 10.87 -11.29
C LYS A 487 1.39 9.72 -11.21
N PRO A 488 0.18 9.87 -11.79
CA PRO A 488 -0.75 8.75 -11.91
C PRO A 488 -0.11 7.54 -12.60
N GLY A 489 -0.21 6.36 -12.00
CA GLY A 489 0.40 5.12 -12.48
C GLY A 489 1.89 4.94 -12.12
N ALA A 490 2.51 5.87 -11.38
CA ALA A 490 3.87 5.71 -10.90
C ALA A 490 3.99 4.63 -9.83
N VAL A 491 5.18 4.02 -9.77
CA VAL A 491 5.58 3.10 -8.71
C VAL A 491 6.36 3.87 -7.65
N VAL A 492 5.99 3.70 -6.38
CA VAL A 492 6.62 4.41 -5.26
C VAL A 492 7.17 3.41 -4.26
N ILE A 493 8.46 3.53 -3.94
CA ILE A 493 9.14 2.81 -2.87
C ILE A 493 9.58 3.86 -1.83
N ASP A 494 8.96 3.81 -0.65
CA ASP A 494 9.37 4.62 0.50
C ASP A 494 10.32 3.82 1.39
N VAL A 495 11.55 4.30 1.51
CA VAL A 495 12.60 3.70 2.32
C VAL A 495 12.60 4.27 3.74
N GLY A 496 11.91 5.40 3.98
CA GLY A 496 11.90 6.08 5.26
C GLY A 496 11.20 5.29 6.36
N ILE A 497 11.88 5.05 7.47
CA ILE A 497 11.29 4.52 8.71
C ILE A 497 11.47 5.58 9.79
N ASN A 498 10.45 6.40 9.98
CA ASN A 498 10.47 7.52 10.93
C ASN A 498 9.48 7.25 12.07
N PRO A 499 9.88 7.35 13.34
CA PRO A 499 8.93 7.42 14.42
C PRO A 499 8.15 8.74 14.28
N VAL A 500 6.84 8.64 14.10
CA VAL A 500 5.93 9.80 14.05
C VAL A 500 5.12 9.83 15.33
N ASP A 501 5.13 10.97 16.01
CA ASP A 501 4.19 11.18 17.12
C ASP A 501 2.83 11.51 16.51
N VAL A 502 1.86 10.62 16.71
CA VAL A 502 0.51 10.70 16.14
C VAL A 502 -0.28 11.91 16.69
N ARG A 503 0.31 12.67 17.62
CA ARG A 503 -0.33 13.79 18.33
C ARG A 503 -0.09 15.21 17.79
N GLY A 504 0.60 15.43 16.66
CA GLY A 504 0.83 16.83 16.26
C GLY A 504 1.48 17.10 14.92
N SER A 505 1.38 16.22 13.93
CA SER A 505 1.99 16.46 12.62
C SER A 505 1.08 16.09 11.45
N LEU A 506 0.05 16.91 11.27
CA LEU A 506 -0.45 17.24 9.94
C LEU A 506 0.06 18.66 9.64
N PRO A 507 0.99 18.86 8.69
CA PRO A 507 1.17 20.15 8.05
C PRO A 507 0.03 20.47 7.09
#